data_AF-A0A957NL47-F1
#
_entry.id   AF-A0A957NL47-F1
#
_cell.length_a   1.000
_cell.length_b   1.000
_cell.length_c   1.000
_cell.angle_alpha   90.00
_cell.angle_beta   90.00
_cell.angle_gamma   90.00
#
_symmetry.space_group_name_H-M   'P 1'
#
loop_
_entity.id
_entity.type
_entity.pdbx_description
1 polymer ?
#
loop_
_entity_poly.entity_id
_entity_poly.type
_entity_poly.pdbx_seq_one_letter_code
_entity_poly.pdbx_strand_id
1 'polypeptide(L)'
;MPSKAARPCAANGCPGLVRGAGSYCDTCRDKPQPEQRDSSAKRGYGRRWRKLRLMYLRSNPLCVHCLALGKTTQATEVDHIIPKRAGGSDAFSNLQALCKPCHSSKTAGGG
;
A
#
# COMPACT_ATOMS: atom_id res chain seq x y z
N MET A 1 -35.82 22.69 -19.17
CA MET A 1 -34.52 22.72 -18.44
C MET A 1 -33.85 21.37 -18.62
N PRO A 2 -32.65 21.25 -19.20
CA PRO A 2 -31.99 19.95 -19.31
C PRO A 2 -31.65 19.42 -17.92
N SER A 3 -32.16 18.23 -17.58
CA SER A 3 -31.84 17.56 -16.32
C SER A 3 -30.37 17.14 -16.32
N LYS A 4 -29.70 17.29 -15.17
CA LYS A 4 -28.31 16.85 -14.98
C LYS A 4 -28.19 15.35 -15.32
N ALA A 5 -27.21 15.00 -16.14
CA ALA A 5 -26.91 13.61 -16.47
C ALA A 5 -26.58 12.80 -15.20
N ALA A 6 -26.97 11.53 -15.19
CA ALA A 6 -26.64 10.63 -14.10
C ALA A 6 -25.12 10.38 -14.02
N ARG A 7 -24.60 10.23 -12.80
CA ARG A 7 -23.16 10.04 -12.53
C ARG A 7 -22.90 8.63 -11.99
N PRO A 8 -21.72 8.04 -12.20
CA PRO A 8 -21.38 6.76 -11.59
C PRO A 8 -21.32 6.85 -10.05
N CYS A 9 -21.70 5.76 -9.38
CA CYS A 9 -21.60 5.59 -7.94
C CYS A 9 -20.14 5.66 -7.48
N ALA A 10 -19.88 6.33 -6.36
CA ALA A 10 -18.54 6.45 -5.77
C ALA A 10 -18.07 5.19 -5.04
N ALA A 11 -18.94 4.19 -4.84
CA ALA A 11 -18.54 2.91 -4.27
C ALA A 11 -17.62 2.16 -5.24
N ASN A 12 -16.45 1.74 -4.75
CA ASN A 12 -15.46 1.00 -5.54
C ASN A 12 -16.10 -0.24 -6.19
N GLY A 13 -16.07 -0.30 -7.53
CA GLY A 13 -16.61 -1.42 -8.31
C GLY A 13 -18.13 -1.46 -8.43
N CYS A 14 -18.86 -0.45 -7.96
CA CYS A 14 -20.32 -0.41 -8.10
C CYS A 14 -20.72 0.12 -9.49
N PRO A 15 -21.52 -0.63 -10.27
CA PRO A 15 -22.01 -0.16 -11.58
C PRO A 15 -23.21 0.79 -11.47
N GLY A 16 -23.67 1.10 -10.24
CA GLY A 16 -24.85 1.92 -10.00
C GLY A 16 -24.68 3.37 -10.47
N LEU A 17 -25.80 4.02 -10.81
CA LEU A 17 -25.85 5.42 -11.20
C LEU A 17 -26.57 6.26 -10.15
N VAL A 18 -26.09 7.48 -9.94
CA VAL A 18 -26.65 8.47 -9.03
C VAL A 18 -27.34 9.56 -9.81
N ARG A 19 -28.60 9.82 -9.46
CA ARG A 19 -29.40 10.93 -9.99
C ARG A 19 -29.49 12.01 -8.91
N GLY A 20 -29.09 13.24 -9.24
CA GLY A 20 -29.10 14.36 -8.28
C GLY A 20 -27.77 14.57 -7.53
N ALA A 21 -27.84 14.99 -6.27
CA ALA A 21 -26.69 15.49 -5.50
C ALA A 21 -25.92 14.42 -4.68
N GLY A 22 -26.36 13.16 -4.69
CA GLY A 22 -25.71 12.08 -3.94
C GLY A 22 -24.38 11.61 -4.55
N SER A 23 -23.56 10.95 -3.74
CA SER A 23 -22.33 10.26 -4.19
C SER A 23 -22.51 8.74 -4.38
N TYR A 24 -23.59 8.18 -3.84
CA TYR A 24 -23.88 6.75 -3.86
C TYR A 24 -25.27 6.49 -4.44
N CYS A 25 -25.43 5.35 -5.12
CA CYS A 25 -26.75 4.86 -5.54
C CYS A 25 -27.55 4.41 -4.31
N ASP A 26 -28.85 4.19 -4.49
CA ASP A 26 -29.75 3.83 -3.38
C ASP A 26 -29.32 2.53 -2.67
N THR A 27 -28.69 1.59 -3.38
CA THR A 27 -28.18 0.34 -2.80
C THR A 27 -26.86 0.49 -2.04
N CYS A 28 -26.13 1.59 -2.24
CA CYS A 28 -24.86 1.88 -1.58
C CYS A 28 -24.97 3.01 -0.56
N ARG A 29 -26.08 3.75 -0.54
CA ARG A 29 -26.30 4.90 0.34
C ARG A 29 -26.19 4.53 1.81
N ASP A 30 -26.81 3.40 2.19
CA ASP A 30 -26.90 2.96 3.59
C ASP A 30 -25.83 1.92 3.95
N LYS A 31 -24.94 1.58 3.02
CA LYS A 31 -23.84 0.64 3.30
C LYS A 31 -22.76 1.35 4.12
N PRO A 32 -22.21 0.68 5.16
CA PRO A 32 -21.06 1.20 5.87
C PRO A 32 -19.95 1.44 4.85
N GLN A 33 -19.51 2.70 4.77
CA GLN A 33 -18.41 3.05 3.89
C GLN A 33 -17.15 2.33 4.38
N PRO A 34 -16.28 1.85 3.47
CA PRO A 34 -15.01 1.27 3.88
C PRO A 34 -14.28 2.31 4.72
N GLU A 35 -13.86 1.89 5.91
CA GLU A 35 -13.17 2.73 6.86
C GLU A 35 -12.00 3.42 6.15
N GLN A 36 -11.95 4.75 6.23
CA GLN A 36 -10.93 5.52 5.53
C GLN A 36 -9.56 5.03 5.98
N ARG A 37 -8.81 4.40 5.08
CA ARG A 37 -7.46 3.92 5.39
C ARG A 37 -6.63 5.12 5.81
N ASP A 38 -6.03 5.02 6.99
CA ASP A 38 -5.13 6.06 7.48
C ASP A 38 -4.07 6.44 6.46
N SER A 39 -3.74 7.73 6.44
CA SER A 39 -2.68 8.25 5.58
C SER A 39 -1.39 7.47 5.79
N SER A 40 -0.58 7.35 4.75
CA SER A 40 0.71 6.64 4.83
C SER A 40 1.58 7.16 5.99
N ALA A 41 1.53 8.47 6.26
CA ALA A 41 2.22 9.10 7.38
C ALA A 41 1.70 8.61 8.75
N LYS A 42 0.38 8.55 8.93
CA LYS A 42 -0.24 8.01 10.16
C LYS A 42 0.09 6.53 10.37
N ARG A 43 0.21 5.76 9.29
CA ARG A 43 0.65 4.36 9.31
C ARG A 43 2.15 4.16 9.55
N GLY A 44 2.88 5.22 9.87
CA GLY A 44 4.30 5.15 10.23
C GLY A 44 5.26 5.21 9.05
N TYR A 45 4.83 5.61 7.85
CA TYR A 45 5.68 5.78 6.66
C TYR A 45 6.04 7.26 6.41
N GLY A 46 6.19 8.05 7.47
CA GLY A 46 6.49 9.49 7.40
C GLY A 46 7.96 9.83 7.06
N ARG A 47 8.38 11.07 7.37
CA ARG A 47 9.73 11.59 7.06
C ARG A 47 10.86 10.72 7.64
N ARG A 48 10.70 10.25 8.88
CA ARG A 48 11.67 9.37 9.57
C ARG A 48 11.89 8.08 8.78
N TRP A 49 10.81 7.43 8.35
CA TRP A 49 10.85 6.23 7.52
C TRP A 49 11.57 6.48 6.19
N ARG A 50 11.26 7.57 5.49
CA ARG A 50 11.94 7.91 4.22
C ARG A 50 13.45 8.03 4.38
N LYS A 51 13.92 8.67 5.46
CA LYS A 51 15.37 8.80 5.75
C LYS A 51 16.00 7.43 6.05
N LEU A 52 15.36 6.64 6.91
CA LEU A 52 15.81 5.30 7.25
C LEU A 52 15.88 4.39 6.03
N ARG A 53 14.85 4.38 5.18
CA ARG A 53 14.79 3.61 3.93
C ARG A 53 15.99 3.92 3.02
N LEU A 54 16.30 5.20 2.83
CA LEU A 54 17.42 5.60 1.98
C LEU A 54 18.77 5.17 2.56
N MET A 55 18.97 5.32 3.87
CA MET A 55 20.16 4.81 4.55
C MET A 55 20.28 3.29 4.40
N TYR A 56 19.20 2.56 4.67
CA TYR A 56 19.19 1.11 4.64
C TYR A 56 19.53 0.56 3.26
N LEU A 57 18.97 1.14 2.17
CA LEU A 57 19.31 0.74 0.79
C LEU A 57 20.75 1.04 0.41
N ARG A 58 21.37 2.10 0.95
CA ARG A 58 22.79 2.39 0.71
C ARG A 58 23.69 1.33 1.35
N SER A 59 23.34 0.87 2.55
CA SER A 59 24.07 -0.19 3.25
C SER A 59 23.76 -1.60 2.73
N ASN A 60 22.57 -1.79 2.14
CA ASN A 60 22.09 -3.07 1.63
C ASN A 60 21.66 -2.92 0.15
N PRO A 61 22.63 -2.81 -0.78
CA PRO A 61 22.33 -2.49 -2.17
C PRO A 61 21.73 -3.66 -2.97
N LEU A 62 21.80 -4.88 -2.43
CA LEU A 62 21.34 -6.10 -3.11
C LEU A 62 20.07 -6.67 -2.46
N CYS A 63 19.23 -7.26 -3.29
CA CYS A 63 18.02 -7.97 -2.88
C CYS A 63 18.39 -9.24 -2.10
N VAL A 64 17.96 -9.35 -0.85
CA VAL A 64 18.30 -10.48 0.02
C VAL A 64 17.73 -11.81 -0.50
N HIS A 65 16.53 -11.80 -1.10
CA HIS A 65 15.93 -12.98 -1.70
C HIS A 65 16.68 -13.44 -2.95
N CYS A 66 17.11 -12.50 -3.81
CA CYS A 66 17.90 -12.84 -4.99
C CYS A 66 19.28 -13.36 -4.59
N LEU A 67 19.90 -12.74 -3.58
CA LEU A 67 21.21 -13.14 -3.09
C LEU A 67 21.21 -14.57 -2.54
N ALA A 68 20.15 -14.95 -1.81
CA ALA A 68 19.96 -16.33 -1.34
C ALA A 68 19.85 -17.36 -2.48
N LEU A 69 19.48 -16.92 -3.69
CA LEU A 69 19.44 -17.73 -4.90
C LEU A 69 20.71 -17.61 -5.76
N GLY A 70 21.77 -16.99 -5.23
CA GLY A 70 23.02 -16.74 -5.96
C GLY A 70 22.93 -15.64 -7.01
N LYS A 71 21.89 -14.79 -6.98
CA LYS A 71 21.67 -13.70 -7.95
C LYS A 71 21.99 -12.34 -7.33
N THR A 72 22.78 -11.54 -8.03
CA THR A 72 23.14 -10.16 -7.63
C THR A 72 22.17 -9.14 -8.24
N THR A 73 20.95 -9.08 -7.70
CA THR A 73 19.94 -8.11 -8.14
C THR A 73 19.92 -6.89 -7.22
N GLN A 74 19.90 -5.68 -7.80
CA GLN A 74 19.79 -4.44 -7.03
C GLN A 74 18.48 -4.40 -6.22
N ALA A 75 18.59 -4.02 -4.95
CA ALA A 75 17.45 -3.70 -4.12
C ALA A 75 16.95 -2.27 -4.41
N THR A 76 15.63 -2.13 -4.54
CA THR A 76 14.97 -0.85 -4.78
C THR A 76 13.96 -0.53 -3.69
N GLU A 77 13.52 -1.53 -2.93
CA GLU A 77 12.52 -1.46 -1.88
C GLU A 77 13.08 -1.93 -0.54
N VAL A 78 12.55 -1.37 0.55
CA VAL A 78 12.80 -1.84 1.91
C VAL A 78 11.47 -2.28 2.48
N ASP A 79 11.43 -3.52 2.95
CA ASP A 79 10.25 -4.11 3.53
C ASP A 79 10.51 -4.53 4.97
N HIS A 80 9.44 -4.57 5.77
CA HIS A 80 9.50 -5.07 7.13
C HIS A 80 9.40 -6.60 7.12
N ILE A 81 10.30 -7.30 7.80
CA ILE A 81 10.24 -8.76 7.97
C ILE A 81 8.94 -9.13 8.68
N ILE A 82 8.71 -8.55 9.86
CA ILE A 82 7.43 -8.54 10.56
C ILE A 82 6.67 -7.28 10.14
N PRO A 83 5.49 -7.38 9.50
CA PRO A 83 4.72 -6.22 9.05
C PRO A 83 4.34 -5.27 10.20
N LYS A 84 4.25 -3.95 9.93
CA LYS A 84 3.80 -2.97 10.95
C LYS A 84 2.43 -3.31 11.54
N ARG A 85 1.50 -3.85 10.73
CA ARG A 85 0.17 -4.29 11.20
C ARG A 85 0.23 -5.44 12.22
N ALA A 86 1.31 -6.22 12.21
CA ALA A 86 1.57 -7.32 13.13
C ALA A 86 2.52 -6.91 14.27
N GLY A 87 2.72 -5.60 14.50
CA GLY A 87 3.60 -5.09 15.55
C GLY A 87 5.07 -4.93 15.17
N GLY A 88 5.40 -5.07 13.88
CA GLY A 88 6.77 -4.87 13.39
C GLY A 88 7.31 -3.45 13.59
N SER A 89 8.57 -3.36 14.04
CA SER A 89 9.25 -2.08 14.28
C SER A 89 10.08 -1.62 13.08
N ASP A 90 10.51 -0.36 13.09
CA ASP A 90 11.49 0.20 12.14
C ASP A 90 12.95 -0.12 12.54
N ALA A 91 13.19 -1.13 13.38
CA ALA A 91 14.53 -1.55 13.76
C ALA A 91 15.26 -2.13 12.54
N PHE A 92 16.57 -1.85 12.41
CA PHE A 92 17.38 -2.32 11.28
C PHE A 92 17.34 -3.85 11.09
N SER A 93 17.21 -4.60 12.19
CA SER A 93 17.05 -6.06 12.20
C SER A 93 15.71 -6.57 11.66
N ASN A 94 14.68 -5.73 11.65
CA ASN A 94 13.35 -6.06 11.10
C ASN A 94 13.19 -5.55 9.66
N LEU A 95 14.24 -5.06 9.03
CA LEU A 95 14.21 -4.57 7.65
C LEU A 95 14.90 -5.55 6.72
N GLN A 96 14.44 -5.60 5.48
CA GLN A 96 15.06 -6.36 4.40
C GLN A 96 15.05 -5.55 3.09
N ALA A 97 16.14 -5.63 2.34
CA ALA A 97 16.31 -4.99 1.04
C ALA A 97 15.82 -5.93 -0.05
N LEU A 98 14.84 -5.50 -0.85
CA LEU A 98 14.20 -6.31 -1.89
C LEU A 98 14.21 -5.58 -3.24
N CYS A 99 14.31 -6.35 -4.32
CA CYS A 99 13.96 -5.87 -5.65
C CYS A 99 12.43 -5.82 -5.78
N LYS A 100 11.93 -4.99 -6.71
CA LYS A 100 10.49 -4.82 -6.94
C LYS A 100 9.73 -6.15 -7.16
N PRO A 101 10.22 -7.12 -7.96
CA PRO A 101 9.56 -8.42 -8.11
C PRO A 101 9.43 -9.21 -6.79
N CYS A 102 10.52 -9.32 -6.02
CA CYS A 102 10.50 -10.04 -4.74
C CYS A 102 9.59 -9.36 -3.71
N HIS A 103 9.60 -8.02 -3.67
CA HIS A 103 8.69 -7.25 -2.82
C HIS A 103 7.22 -7.48 -3.17
N SER A 104 6.88 -7.40 -4.47
CA SER A 104 5.51 -7.67 -4.94
C SER A 104 5.08 -9.09 -4.63
N SER A 105 5.94 -10.09 -4.86
CA SER A 105 5.67 -11.49 -4.55
C SER A 105 5.38 -11.71 -3.06
N LYS A 106 6.18 -11.10 -2.16
CA LYS A 106 5.94 -11.16 -0.72
C LYS A 106 4.62 -10.50 -0.32
N THR A 107 4.35 -9.31 -0.85
CA THR A 107 3.12 -8.56 -0.54
C THR A 107 1.86 -9.28 -1.00
N ALA A 108 1.93 -9.97 -2.14
CA ALA A 108 0.83 -10.78 -2.67
C ALA A 108 0.65 -12.12 -1.93
N GLY A 109 1.75 -12.71 -1.45
CA GLY A 109 1.76 -14.02 -0.82
C GLY A 109 1.55 -14.03 0.71
N GLY A 110 1.64 -12.90 1.41
CA GLY A 110 1.64 -12.89 2.87
C GLY A 110 1.23 -11.56 3.49
N GLY A 111 0.02 -11.55 4.05
CA GLY A 111 -0.50 -10.54 4.96
C GLY A 111 0.29 -10.51 6.28
#